data_AF-A0A838TGW4-F1
#
_entry.id   AF-A0A838TGW4-F1
#
_cell.length_a   1.000
_cell.length_b   1.000
_cell.length_c   1.000
_cell.angle_alpha   90.00
_cell.angle_beta   90.00
_cell.angle_gamma   90.00
#
_symmetry.space_group_name_H-M   'P 1'
#
loop_
_entity.id
_entity.type
_entity.pdbx_description
1 polymer ?
#
loop_
_entity_poly.entity_id
_entity_poly.type
_entity_poly.pdbx_seq_one_letter_code
_entity_poly.pdbx_strand_id
1 'polypeptide(L)'
;MKIIYFRYLTMLAVIGIFHACKKVEVIKPEEKVSLETSAILESISLNRDGLYKLYGRTLRAGDPAKTGEFSPIEMTLTATGNNSVAYTDLQVWADNTGIGIGLPQLNLDPTTNLVTISSAGGAINTSAAANYYNPVTKTFFLDFNWGDGADARRAIVTLQYLSSFNNKRDME
;
A
#
# COMPACT_ATOMS: atom_id res chain seq x y z
N MET A 1 33.83 -66.57 3.26
CA MET A 1 32.96 -65.63 4.00
C MET A 1 33.72 -65.07 5.20
N LYS A 2 33.67 -63.73 5.34
CA LYS A 2 33.90 -62.90 6.55
C LYS A 2 35.34 -62.54 7.01
N ILE A 3 35.61 -61.26 6.72
CA ILE A 3 36.57 -60.25 7.21
C ILE A 3 36.44 -60.08 8.75
N ILE A 4 37.50 -60.30 9.55
CA ILE A 4 38.45 -59.35 10.20
C ILE A 4 37.74 -58.32 11.12
N TYR A 5 37.72 -58.50 12.47
CA TYR A 5 38.67 -58.04 13.54
C TYR A 5 38.61 -56.50 13.81
N PHE A 6 38.77 -55.87 14.99
CA PHE A 6 39.35 -56.12 16.34
C PHE A 6 38.78 -55.00 17.28
N ARG A 7 38.35 -55.22 18.55
CA ARG A 7 39.01 -54.84 19.85
C ARG A 7 39.63 -53.41 19.87
N TYR A 8 39.51 -52.51 20.86
CA TYR A 8 39.49 -52.63 22.34
C TYR A 8 39.26 -51.26 23.03
N LEU A 9 38.75 -51.31 24.27
CA LEU A 9 39.15 -50.59 25.50
C LEU A 9 39.10 -49.05 25.62
N THR A 10 38.26 -48.64 26.57
CA THR A 10 38.13 -47.36 27.29
C THR A 10 39.34 -46.98 28.17
N MET A 11 39.70 -45.68 28.26
CA MET A 11 39.47 -44.78 29.43
C MET A 11 40.28 -43.46 29.38
N LEU A 12 39.57 -42.35 29.65
CA LEU A 12 39.87 -41.08 30.39
C LEU A 12 41.29 -40.47 30.40
N ALA A 13 41.53 -39.15 30.42
CA ALA A 13 40.77 -37.88 30.40
C ALA A 13 41.82 -36.75 30.09
N VAL A 14 41.50 -35.53 29.64
CA VAL A 14 41.34 -34.32 30.49
C VAL A 14 41.36 -33.05 29.59
N ILE A 15 40.34 -32.18 29.75
CA ILE A 15 40.28 -30.69 29.60
C ILE A 15 40.43 -30.01 28.22
N GLY A 16 39.35 -29.29 27.83
CA GLY A 16 39.43 -27.90 27.36
C GLY A 16 38.83 -27.59 25.99
N ILE A 17 37.65 -26.95 25.98
CA ILE A 17 37.26 -25.74 25.22
C ILE A 17 35.73 -25.71 25.11
N PHE A 18 35.12 -24.67 25.70
CA PHE A 18 33.73 -24.27 25.49
C PHE A 18 33.52 -23.95 24.00
N HIS A 19 32.77 -24.80 23.30
CA HIS A 19 32.06 -24.39 22.09
C HIS A 19 30.61 -24.18 22.48
N ALA A 20 30.14 -22.92 22.42
CA ALA A 20 28.73 -22.60 22.52
C ALA A 20 28.00 -23.33 21.38
N CYS A 21 27.39 -24.46 21.72
CA CYS A 21 26.52 -25.20 20.81
C CYS A 21 25.30 -24.32 20.58
N LYS A 22 25.26 -23.63 19.44
CA LYS A 22 24.07 -22.97 18.94
C LYS A 22 23.02 -24.07 18.82
N LYS A 23 22.03 -24.06 19.72
CA LYS A 23 20.90 -24.98 19.68
C LYS A 23 20.24 -24.79 18.32
N VAL A 24 20.44 -25.75 17.41
CA VAL A 24 19.69 -25.83 16.16
C VAL A 24 18.30 -26.28 16.59
N GLU A 25 17.46 -25.32 16.90
CA GLU A 25 16.06 -25.58 17.17
C GLU A 25 15.45 -26.00 15.83
N VAL A 26 15.15 -27.29 15.73
CA VAL A 26 14.46 -27.86 14.57
C VAL A 26 13.07 -27.26 14.58
N ILE A 27 12.91 -26.15 13.85
CA ILE A 27 11.59 -25.57 13.59
C ILE A 27 10.79 -26.65 12.90
N LYS A 28 9.68 -27.03 13.53
CA LYS A 28 8.84 -28.08 12.98
C LYS A 28 8.33 -27.64 11.61
N PRO A 29 8.21 -28.56 10.64
CA PRO A 29 7.79 -28.21 9.29
C PRO A 29 6.47 -27.43 9.28
N GLU A 30 5.53 -27.74 10.18
CA GLU A 30 4.29 -26.98 10.34
C GLU A 30 4.47 -25.50 10.74
N GLU A 31 5.47 -25.18 11.56
CA GLU A 31 5.77 -23.82 12.02
C GLU A 31 6.55 -23.03 10.95
N LYS A 32 7.40 -23.72 10.18
CA LYS A 32 8.06 -23.15 9.00
C LYS A 32 7.05 -22.83 7.90
N VAL A 33 6.07 -23.71 7.66
CA VAL A 33 4.94 -23.43 6.75
C VAL A 33 4.12 -22.25 7.28
N SER A 34 3.84 -22.15 8.58
CA SER A 34 3.11 -21.02 9.17
C SER A 34 3.82 -19.66 8.99
N LEU A 35 5.14 -19.62 9.16
CA LEU A 35 5.96 -18.41 8.99
C LEU A 35 6.08 -18.01 7.52
N GLU A 36 6.30 -18.96 6.62
CA GLU A 36 6.34 -18.66 5.19
C GLU A 36 4.95 -18.34 4.64
N THR A 37 3.86 -18.91 5.18
CA THR A 37 2.49 -18.51 4.79
C THR A 37 2.14 -17.11 5.31
N SER A 38 2.61 -16.71 6.50
CA SER A 38 2.45 -15.34 7.01
C SER A 38 3.27 -14.32 6.22
N ALA A 39 4.51 -14.66 5.86
CA ALA A 39 5.34 -13.82 4.98
C ALA A 39 4.78 -13.77 3.54
N ILE A 40 4.15 -14.85 3.06
CA ILE A 40 3.48 -14.90 1.76
C ILE A 40 2.18 -14.08 1.79
N LEU A 41 1.44 -14.06 2.91
CA LEU A 41 0.32 -13.14 3.15
C LEU A 41 0.76 -11.68 3.23
N GLU A 42 1.94 -11.38 3.81
CA GLU A 42 2.55 -10.04 3.75
C GLU A 42 3.08 -9.68 2.35
N SER A 43 3.37 -10.68 1.50
CA SER A 43 3.74 -10.51 0.10
C SER A 43 2.57 -10.51 -0.88
N ILE A 44 1.32 -10.63 -0.39
CA ILE A 44 0.16 -10.15 -1.14
C ILE A 44 0.42 -8.66 -1.30
N SER A 45 0.88 -8.28 -2.50
CA SER A 45 0.92 -6.92 -3.02
C SER A 45 -0.03 -6.03 -2.24
N LEU A 46 0.50 -4.97 -1.62
CA LEU A 46 -0.29 -3.91 -1.02
C LEU A 46 -1.41 -3.56 -2.00
N ASN A 47 -2.61 -4.05 -1.70
CA ASN A 47 -3.72 -4.29 -2.64
C ASN A 47 -4.44 -2.98 -3.02
N ARG A 48 -3.66 -1.91 -3.11
CA ARG A 48 -4.06 -0.53 -3.32
C ARG A 48 -3.40 0.05 -4.57
N ASP A 49 -2.40 -0.61 -5.11
CA ASP A 49 -1.86 -0.31 -6.43
C ASP A 49 -2.79 -0.82 -7.52
N GLY A 50 -2.97 -0.03 -8.56
CA GLY A 50 -3.74 -0.44 -9.72
C GLY A 50 -4.47 0.70 -10.41
N LEU A 51 -5.39 0.31 -11.28
CA LEU A 51 -6.26 1.20 -12.00
C LEU A 51 -7.55 1.43 -11.19
N TYR A 52 -7.93 2.69 -11.03
CA TYR A 52 -9.13 3.11 -10.32
C TYR A 52 -10.00 3.96 -11.23
N LYS A 53 -11.30 3.89 -11.02
CA LYS A 53 -12.24 4.89 -11.51
C LYS A 53 -12.30 6.03 -10.50
N LEU A 54 -11.81 7.21 -10.89
CA LEU A 54 -11.93 8.45 -10.12
C LEU A 54 -13.17 9.21 -10.55
N TYR A 55 -14.03 9.58 -9.60
CA TYR A 55 -15.19 10.42 -9.83
C TYR A 55 -15.54 11.25 -8.60
N GLY A 56 -16.32 12.30 -8.81
CA GLY A 56 -16.78 13.19 -7.75
C GLY A 56 -16.77 14.63 -8.23
N ARG A 57 -16.56 15.55 -7.28
CA ARG A 57 -16.70 16.99 -7.51
C ARG A 57 -15.56 17.82 -7.00
N THR A 58 -15.47 19.01 -7.56
CA THR A 58 -14.56 20.07 -7.14
C THR A 58 -15.32 21.36 -6.85
N LEU A 59 -14.76 22.18 -5.98
CA LEU A 59 -15.30 23.49 -5.60
C LEU A 59 -14.21 24.54 -5.74
N ARG A 60 -14.49 25.59 -6.51
CA ARG A 60 -13.65 26.78 -6.66
C ARG A 60 -14.52 28.03 -6.59
N ALA A 61 -14.36 28.82 -5.54
CA ALA A 61 -15.14 30.03 -5.35
C ALA A 61 -15.03 30.98 -6.56
N GLY A 62 -16.17 31.47 -7.04
CA GLY A 62 -16.23 32.41 -8.17
C GLY A 62 -15.99 31.81 -9.56
N ASP A 63 -15.76 30.50 -9.68
CA ASP A 63 -15.47 29.85 -10.96
C ASP A 63 -16.44 28.66 -11.20
N PRO A 64 -17.58 28.90 -11.88
CA PRO A 64 -18.55 27.86 -12.19
C PRO A 64 -18.03 26.78 -13.13
N ALA A 65 -17.07 27.09 -14.01
CA ALA A 65 -16.51 26.11 -14.94
C ALA A 65 -15.65 25.07 -14.20
N LYS A 66 -14.99 25.49 -13.11
CA LYS A 66 -14.18 24.60 -12.26
C LYS A 66 -14.95 24.01 -11.09
N THR A 67 -16.23 24.32 -10.93
CA THR A 67 -17.06 23.88 -9.80
C THR A 67 -18.14 22.93 -10.26
N GLY A 68 -18.23 21.76 -9.65
CA GLY A 68 -19.22 20.74 -9.99
C GLY A 68 -18.63 19.34 -10.07
N GLU A 69 -19.45 18.40 -10.52
CA GLU A 69 -19.03 17.03 -10.82
C GLU A 69 -18.17 17.02 -12.08
N PHE A 70 -17.09 16.24 -12.07
CA PHE A 70 -16.32 15.94 -13.28
C PHE A 70 -16.69 14.56 -13.82
N SER A 71 -16.49 14.35 -15.13
CA SER A 71 -16.73 13.04 -15.75
C SER A 71 -15.79 11.99 -15.13
N PRO A 72 -16.26 10.77 -14.84
CA PRO A 72 -15.38 9.75 -14.30
C PRO A 72 -14.18 9.49 -15.23
N ILE A 73 -12.98 9.47 -14.65
CA ILE A 73 -11.73 9.17 -15.36
C ILE A 73 -11.07 7.94 -14.76
N GLU A 74 -10.19 7.32 -15.53
CA GLU A 74 -9.26 6.33 -14.99
C GLU A 74 -8.09 7.06 -14.31
N MET A 75 -7.76 6.61 -13.10
CA MET A 75 -6.65 7.10 -12.31
C MET A 75 -5.82 5.91 -11.88
N THR A 76 -4.54 5.96 -12.21
CA THR A 76 -3.61 4.94 -11.77
C THR A 76 -3.03 5.33 -10.41
N LEU A 77 -3.02 4.38 -9.47
CA LEU A 77 -2.36 4.52 -8.17
C LEU A 77 -1.15 3.59 -8.08
N THR A 78 -0.02 4.12 -7.63
CA THR A 78 1.25 3.39 -7.50
C THR A 78 1.77 3.46 -6.07
N ALA A 79 2.27 2.36 -5.53
CA ALA A 79 2.82 2.30 -4.19
C ALA A 79 4.02 3.22 -4.06
N THR A 80 4.03 3.98 -2.97
CA THR A 80 5.17 4.81 -2.57
C THR A 80 5.80 4.34 -1.26
N GLY A 81 5.18 3.36 -0.59
CA GLY A 81 5.65 2.77 0.65
C GLY A 81 4.66 1.75 1.21
N ASN A 82 4.97 1.22 2.39
CA ASN A 82 4.22 0.08 2.96
C ASN A 82 2.74 0.35 3.22
N ASN A 83 2.31 1.60 3.35
CA ASN A 83 0.90 1.95 3.49
C ASN A 83 0.59 3.24 2.72
N SER A 84 1.28 3.47 1.61
CA SER A 84 1.07 4.69 0.83
C SER A 84 1.04 4.42 -0.66
N VAL A 85 0.16 5.15 -1.34
CA VAL A 85 0.04 5.17 -2.79
C VAL A 85 -0.01 6.61 -3.29
N ALA A 86 0.40 6.82 -4.53
CA ALA A 86 0.34 8.11 -5.20
C ALA A 86 -0.55 8.03 -6.43
N TYR A 87 -1.21 9.14 -6.76
CA TYR A 87 -1.75 9.34 -8.08
C TYR A 87 -0.60 9.37 -9.10
N THR A 88 -0.81 8.85 -10.30
CA THR A 88 0.15 9.00 -11.41
C THR A 88 -0.13 10.22 -12.28
N ASP A 89 -1.38 10.70 -12.25
CA ASP A 89 -1.86 11.82 -13.04
C ASP A 89 -2.50 12.89 -12.16
N LEU A 90 -2.75 14.06 -12.73
CA LEU A 90 -3.35 15.17 -11.99
C LEU A 90 -4.81 14.84 -11.62
N GLN A 91 -5.20 15.23 -10.42
CA GLN A 91 -6.62 15.46 -10.10
C GLN A 91 -7.21 16.44 -11.13
N VAL A 92 -8.49 16.31 -11.44
CA VAL A 92 -9.17 17.20 -12.40
C VAL A 92 -10.22 18.09 -11.75
N TRP A 93 -10.43 19.25 -12.37
CA TRP A 93 -11.55 20.14 -12.17
C TRP A 93 -12.83 19.62 -12.85
N ALA A 94 -13.97 20.25 -12.56
CA ALA A 94 -15.26 19.95 -13.21
C ALA A 94 -15.22 20.02 -14.76
N ASP A 95 -14.37 20.87 -15.33
CA ASP A 95 -14.15 20.97 -16.78
C ASP A 95 -13.12 19.97 -17.33
N ASN A 96 -12.73 18.96 -16.54
CA ASN A 96 -11.75 17.92 -16.84
C ASN A 96 -10.31 18.42 -17.07
N THR A 97 -10.00 19.68 -16.75
CA THR A 97 -8.62 20.16 -16.77
C THR A 97 -7.88 19.79 -15.49
N GLY A 98 -6.56 19.60 -15.58
CA GLY A 98 -5.72 19.24 -14.44
C GLY A 98 -5.64 20.33 -13.36
N ILE A 99 -5.69 19.90 -12.10
CA ILE A 99 -5.45 20.74 -10.93
C ILE A 99 -3.94 20.79 -10.68
N GLY A 100 -3.40 22.01 -10.60
CA GLY A 100 -1.98 22.26 -10.33
C GLY A 100 -1.54 22.03 -8.89
N ILE A 101 -1.99 20.95 -8.23
CA ILE A 101 -1.58 20.58 -6.87
C ILE A 101 -0.47 19.52 -6.83
N GLY A 102 0.07 19.14 -7.99
CA GLY A 102 0.93 17.99 -8.14
C GLY A 102 0.16 16.67 -8.06
N LEU A 103 0.85 15.58 -7.77
CA LEU A 103 0.29 14.25 -7.63
C LEU A 103 -0.06 13.98 -6.15
N PRO A 104 -1.35 13.83 -5.79
CA PRO A 104 -1.73 13.49 -4.43
C PRO A 104 -1.09 12.18 -3.95
N GLN A 105 -0.62 12.21 -2.70
CA GLN A 105 -0.12 11.08 -1.93
C GLN A 105 -1.19 10.70 -0.90
N LEU A 106 -1.50 9.41 -0.83
CA LEU A 106 -2.45 8.82 0.10
C LEU A 106 -1.68 7.94 1.08
N ASN A 107 -1.68 8.32 2.36
CA ASN A 107 -1.08 7.55 3.45
C ASN A 107 -2.19 6.92 4.28
N LEU A 108 -2.21 5.60 4.35
CA LEU A 108 -3.21 4.83 5.07
C LEU A 108 -2.70 4.44 6.46
N ASP A 109 -3.55 4.59 7.47
CA ASP A 109 -3.40 3.86 8.73
C ASP A 109 -3.97 2.45 8.56
N PRO A 110 -3.14 1.38 8.63
CA PRO A 110 -3.58 0.01 8.39
C PRO A 110 -4.52 -0.53 9.48
N THR A 111 -4.60 0.12 10.66
CA THR A 111 -5.44 -0.31 11.77
C THR A 111 -6.85 0.30 11.66
N THR A 112 -6.92 1.58 11.31
CA THR A 112 -8.20 2.32 11.27
C THR A 112 -8.77 2.47 9.85
N ASN A 113 -7.96 2.19 8.83
CA ASN A 113 -8.21 2.50 7.43
C ASN A 113 -8.44 3.99 7.13
N LEU A 114 -8.05 4.89 8.04
CA LEU A 114 -8.08 6.33 7.78
C LEU A 114 -6.97 6.71 6.81
N VAL A 115 -7.26 7.67 5.94
CA VAL A 115 -6.35 8.12 4.88
C VAL A 115 -5.95 9.57 5.16
N THR A 116 -4.65 9.83 5.17
CA THR A 116 -4.09 11.18 5.13
C THR A 116 -3.68 11.50 3.71
N ILE A 117 -4.06 12.67 3.23
CA ILE A 117 -3.76 13.17 1.89
C ILE A 117 -2.72 14.28 2.02
N SER A 118 -1.71 14.24 1.14
CA SER A 118 -0.77 15.34 0.96
C SER A 118 -0.46 15.55 -0.53
N SER A 119 -0.03 16.75 -0.91
CA SER A 119 0.48 16.99 -2.26
C SER A 119 1.47 18.16 -2.29
N ALA A 120 2.25 18.27 -3.36
CA ALA A 120 3.21 19.36 -3.54
C ALA A 120 2.56 20.75 -3.53
N GLY A 121 1.33 20.87 -4.03
CA GLY A 121 0.54 22.10 -3.99
C GLY A 121 -0.29 22.31 -2.72
N GLY A 122 0.02 21.57 -1.65
CA GLY A 122 -0.57 21.79 -0.33
C GLY A 122 -1.98 21.22 -0.15
N ALA A 123 -2.34 20.17 -0.87
CA ALA A 123 -3.59 19.46 -0.58
C ALA A 123 -3.49 18.78 0.80
N ILE A 124 -4.54 18.93 1.61
CA ILE A 124 -4.65 18.35 2.96
C ILE A 124 -6.08 17.90 3.23
N ASN A 125 -6.28 16.97 4.16
CA ASN A 125 -7.62 16.54 4.58
C ASN A 125 -8.50 17.72 5.02
N THR A 126 -9.78 17.65 4.67
CA THR A 126 -10.80 18.52 5.26
C THR A 126 -11.09 18.09 6.70
N SER A 127 -11.23 19.03 7.63
CA SER A 127 -11.59 18.71 9.03
C SER A 127 -13.01 18.18 9.22
N ALA A 128 -13.88 18.41 8.24
CA ALA A 128 -15.31 18.09 8.28
C ALA A 128 -15.65 16.63 7.91
N ALA A 129 -14.72 15.88 7.31
CA ALA A 129 -14.97 14.51 6.88
C ALA A 129 -13.73 13.62 7.08
N ALA A 130 -13.96 12.39 7.53
CA ALA A 130 -12.89 11.40 7.61
C ALA A 130 -12.63 10.84 6.22
N ASN A 131 -11.40 10.98 5.75
CA ASN A 131 -10.92 10.27 4.57
C ASN A 131 -10.60 8.84 4.97
N TYR A 132 -11.07 7.86 4.20
CA TYR A 132 -10.90 6.46 4.55
C TYR A 132 -10.85 5.54 3.32
N TYR A 133 -10.31 4.36 3.53
CA TYR A 133 -10.30 3.26 2.55
C TYR A 133 -11.25 2.15 3.00
N ASN A 134 -12.13 1.71 2.12
CA ASN A 134 -12.93 0.51 2.32
C ASN A 134 -12.19 -0.70 1.71
N PRO A 135 -11.66 -1.64 2.53
CA PRO A 135 -10.93 -2.80 2.03
C PRO A 135 -11.83 -3.83 1.34
N VAL A 136 -13.13 -3.87 1.64
CA VAL A 136 -14.07 -4.82 1.04
C VAL A 136 -14.34 -4.45 -0.42
N THR A 137 -14.59 -3.18 -0.69
CA THR A 137 -14.87 -2.68 -2.05
C THR A 137 -13.63 -2.13 -2.75
N LYS A 138 -12.48 -2.12 -2.07
CA LYS A 138 -11.23 -1.50 -2.51
C LYS A 138 -11.47 -0.07 -3.01
N THR A 139 -12.05 0.76 -2.15
CA THR A 139 -12.50 2.11 -2.53
C THR A 139 -11.96 3.15 -1.58
N PHE A 140 -11.36 4.22 -2.10
CA PHE A 140 -11.01 5.39 -1.30
C PHE A 140 -12.14 6.42 -1.36
N PHE A 141 -12.48 6.99 -0.21
CA PHE A 141 -13.36 8.14 -0.07
C PHE A 141 -12.53 9.30 0.48
N LEU A 142 -12.39 10.34 -0.33
CA LEU A 142 -11.44 11.41 -0.10
C LEU A 142 -12.12 12.77 -0.18
N ASP A 143 -11.77 13.62 0.77
CA ASP A 143 -12.23 14.98 0.92
C ASP A 143 -11.03 15.83 1.37
N PHE A 144 -10.57 16.69 0.47
CA PHE A 144 -9.38 17.49 0.71
C PHE A 144 -9.49 18.89 0.16
N ASN A 145 -8.76 19.79 0.82
CA ASN A 145 -8.68 21.20 0.50
C ASN A 145 -7.27 21.59 0.11
N TRP A 146 -7.13 22.67 -0.64
CA TRP A 146 -5.86 23.36 -0.86
C TRP A 146 -6.09 24.85 -1.10
N GLY A 147 -5.01 25.62 -0.99
CA GLY A 147 -5.10 27.08 -0.92
C GLY A 147 -5.60 27.55 0.46
N ASP A 148 -5.78 28.85 0.60
CA ASP A 148 -6.23 29.47 1.85
C ASP A 148 -7.11 30.70 1.56
N GLY A 149 -7.90 31.12 2.54
CA GLY A 149 -8.77 32.29 2.47
C GLY A 149 -9.69 32.26 1.24
N ALA A 150 -9.64 33.34 0.44
CA ALA A 150 -10.47 33.49 -0.76
C ALA A 150 -10.10 32.50 -1.89
N ASP A 151 -8.91 31.90 -1.84
CA ASP A 151 -8.40 30.93 -2.81
C ASP A 151 -8.59 29.48 -2.37
N ALA A 152 -9.32 29.25 -1.27
CA ALA A 152 -9.62 27.92 -0.78
C ALA A 152 -10.42 27.12 -1.83
N ARG A 153 -9.96 25.91 -2.11
CA ARG A 153 -10.53 24.97 -3.06
C ARG A 153 -10.69 23.62 -2.39
N ARG A 154 -11.60 22.80 -2.93
CA ARG A 154 -11.91 21.48 -2.36
C ARG A 154 -12.20 20.46 -3.44
N ALA A 155 -11.83 19.23 -3.18
CA ALA A 155 -12.20 18.07 -3.98
C ALA A 155 -12.82 17.02 -3.06
N ILE A 156 -13.96 16.46 -3.48
CA ILE A 156 -14.66 15.36 -2.82
C ILE A 156 -14.76 14.27 -3.85
N VAL A 157 -13.98 13.21 -3.68
CA VAL A 157 -13.76 12.21 -4.72
C VAL A 157 -13.80 10.79 -4.18
N THR A 158 -14.17 9.88 -5.06
CA THR A 158 -14.13 8.44 -4.82
C THR A 158 -13.20 7.80 -5.85
N LEU A 159 -12.29 6.96 -5.38
CA LEU A 159 -11.46 6.09 -6.23
C LEU A 159 -11.94 4.65 -6.04
N GLN A 160 -12.63 4.11 -7.04
CA GLN A 160 -13.11 2.73 -7.02
C GLN A 160 -12.17 1.83 -7.82
N TYR A 161 -11.61 0.80 -7.18
CA TYR A 161 -10.69 -0.13 -7.84
C TYR A 161 -11.33 -0.81 -9.05
N LEU A 162 -10.59 -0.87 -10.15
CA LEU A 162 -10.97 -1.57 -11.37
C LEU A 162 -10.13 -2.84 -11.57
N SER A 163 -8.80 -2.70 -11.58
CA SER A 163 -7.88 -3.81 -11.89
C SER A 163 -6.48 -3.56 -11.35
N SER A 164 -5.67 -4.64 -11.24
CA SER A 164 -4.24 -4.55 -10.94
C SER A 164 -3.44 -4.43 -12.23
N PHE A 165 -2.18 -4.02 -12.14
CA PHE A 165 -1.27 -3.92 -13.28
C PHE A 165 -0.86 -5.27 -13.91
N ASN A 166 -1.35 -6.40 -13.39
CA ASN A 166 -0.98 -7.72 -13.87
C ASN A 166 -2.03 -8.29 -14.82
N ASN A 167 -1.85 -8.07 -16.12
CA ASN A 167 -1.69 -9.15 -17.10
C ASN A 167 -1.49 -8.60 -18.53
N LYS A 168 -0.24 -8.38 -18.90
CA LYS A 168 0.17 -8.23 -20.31
C LYS A 168 1.31 -9.20 -20.68
N ARG A 169 1.26 -10.43 -20.16
CA ARG A 169 2.16 -11.53 -20.55
C ARG A 169 1.46 -12.77 -21.12
N ASP A 170 0.16 -12.71 -21.38
CA ASP A 170 -0.59 -13.85 -21.92
C ASP A 170 -1.15 -13.58 -23.32
N MET A 171 -0.44 -12.87 -24.20
CA MET A 171 -0.73 -12.86 -25.66
C MET A 171 0.51 -12.46 -26.46
N GLU A 172 1.47 -13.38 -26.62
CA GLU A 172 2.25 -13.59 -27.85
C GLU A 172 2.84 -15.00 -27.88
#